data_AF-A0A3N6M5E3-F1
#
_entry.id   AF-A0A3N6M5E3-F1
#
_cell.length_a   1.000
_cell.length_b   1.000
_cell.length_c   1.000
_cell.angle_alpha   90.00
_cell.angle_beta   90.00
_cell.angle_gamma   90.00
#
_symmetry.space_group_name_H-M   'P 1'
#
loop_
_entity.id
_entity.type
_entity.pdbx_description
1 polymer ?
#
loop_
_entity_poly.entity_id
_entity_poly.type
_entity_poly.pdbx_seq_one_letter_code
_entity_poly.pdbx_strand_id
1 'polypeptide(L)'
;MLVSTMGDIGGWWVASHDANPGEETIATYHVNYLRPDRRPLGGKLYLTDQRLLFSPHLIDSLLGGETVAIDVRDIDDAARASGGENGGPPTDSLRLELASGESESFVVDELEDAIGQIRSALPSSGASRSDSPRRS
;
A
#
# COMPACT_ATOMS: atom_id res chain seq x y z
N MET A 1 19.32 24.03 15.00
CA MET A 1 18.10 23.54 14.34
C MET A 1 18.58 22.84 13.07
N LEU A 2 18.75 21.52 13.12
CA LEU A 2 19.21 20.73 11.96
C LEU A 2 17.98 20.43 11.10
N VAL A 3 17.94 20.96 9.89
CA VAL A 3 17.02 20.53 8.84
C VAL A 3 17.58 19.20 8.35
N SER A 4 16.98 18.09 8.77
CA SER A 4 17.22 16.80 8.12
C SER A 4 16.79 16.94 6.66
N THR A 5 17.70 16.69 5.73
CA THR A 5 17.37 16.53 4.30
C THR A 5 16.24 15.51 4.20
N MET A 6 15.05 15.95 3.79
CA MET A 6 13.96 15.05 3.38
C MET A 6 14.49 14.30 2.16
N GLY A 7 14.72 13.00 2.31
CA GLY A 7 15.05 12.15 1.17
C GLY A 7 13.82 11.97 0.30
N ASP A 8 14.02 11.70 -0.99
CA ASP A 8 12.93 11.35 -1.89
C ASP A 8 12.80 9.82 -1.96
N ILE A 9 11.58 9.29 -1.81
CA ILE A 9 11.27 7.90 -2.14
C ILE A 9 10.69 7.89 -3.55
N GLY A 10 11.41 7.23 -4.47
CA GLY A 10 11.04 7.24 -5.89
C GLY A 10 12.14 6.64 -6.76
N GLY A 11 12.07 6.92 -8.05
CA GLY A 11 13.07 6.54 -9.04
C GLY A 11 12.99 7.45 -10.25
N TRP A 12 14.03 7.50 -11.08
CA TRP A 12 14.09 8.40 -12.23
C TRP A 12 13.01 8.16 -13.30
N TRP A 13 12.18 7.12 -13.15
CA TRP A 13 11.10 6.75 -14.07
C TRP A 13 9.69 6.78 -13.45
N VAL A 14 9.54 7.18 -12.18
CA VAL A 14 8.26 7.28 -11.46
C VAL A 14 8.14 8.59 -10.70
N ALA A 15 6.92 9.01 -10.36
CA ALA A 15 6.72 10.17 -9.49
C ALA A 15 7.38 9.95 -8.10
N SER A 16 7.94 11.00 -7.52
CA SER A 16 8.57 10.95 -6.19
C SER A 16 7.55 11.18 -5.08
N HIS A 17 7.86 10.64 -3.91
CA HIS A 17 7.26 10.99 -2.63
C HIS A 17 8.30 11.62 -1.73
N ASP A 18 7.91 12.65 -0.99
CA ASP A 18 8.72 13.15 0.11
C ASP A 18 8.77 12.09 1.22
N ALA A 19 9.97 11.68 1.64
CA ALA A 19 10.12 10.76 2.75
C ALA A 19 9.82 11.48 4.08
N ASN A 20 9.14 10.78 4.98
CA ASN A 20 9.05 11.19 6.37
C ASN A 20 10.43 11.06 7.04
N PRO A 21 10.71 11.82 8.12
CA PRO A 21 11.94 11.67 8.88
C PRO A 21 12.12 10.23 9.39
N GLY A 22 13.22 9.59 8.97
CA GLY A 22 13.56 8.22 9.38
C GLY A 22 12.76 7.12 8.70
N GLU A 23 11.99 7.44 7.66
CA GLU A 23 11.27 6.44 6.88
C GLU A 23 12.22 5.62 6.00
N GLU A 24 12.14 4.31 6.10
CA GLU A 24 12.99 3.36 5.39
C GLU A 24 12.14 2.45 4.49
N THR A 25 12.59 2.25 3.24
CA THR A 25 11.94 1.32 2.32
C THR A 25 12.27 -0.12 2.69
N ILE A 26 11.23 -0.91 2.94
CA ILE A 26 11.31 -2.34 3.25
C ILE A 26 11.31 -3.16 1.94
N ALA A 27 10.37 -2.86 1.05
CA ALA A 27 10.17 -3.61 -0.19
C ALA A 27 9.62 -2.73 -1.31
N THR A 28 9.78 -3.17 -2.55
CA THR A 28 9.23 -2.46 -3.71
C THR A 28 8.72 -3.42 -4.77
N TYR A 29 7.61 -3.06 -5.42
CA TYR A 29 6.95 -3.90 -6.41
C TYR A 29 6.52 -3.10 -7.65
N HIS A 30 6.60 -3.70 -8.83
CA HIS A 30 5.92 -3.16 -10.01
C HIS A 30 4.44 -3.49 -9.92
N VAL A 31 3.59 -2.50 -10.20
CA VAL A 31 2.16 -2.65 -10.06
C VAL A 31 1.37 -1.93 -11.15
N ASN A 32 0.15 -2.39 -11.38
CA ASN A 32 -0.90 -1.59 -11.97
C ASN A 32 -1.96 -1.28 -10.91
N TYR A 33 -2.15 0.01 -10.60
CA TYR A 33 -3.18 0.46 -9.68
C TYR A 33 -4.56 0.46 -10.36
N LEU A 34 -5.49 -0.32 -9.81
CA LEU A 34 -6.85 -0.52 -10.32
C LEU A 34 -7.80 0.49 -9.66
N ARG A 35 -8.34 1.40 -10.46
CA ARG A 35 -9.25 2.44 -9.99
C ARG A 35 -10.67 2.20 -10.52
N PRO A 36 -11.71 2.32 -9.68
CA PRO A 36 -13.09 2.34 -10.16
C PRO A 36 -13.24 3.49 -11.18
N ASP A 37 -13.75 3.18 -12.38
CA ASP A 37 -14.07 4.17 -13.41
C ASP A 37 -12.90 4.89 -14.10
N ARG A 38 -11.66 4.43 -13.92
CA ARG A 38 -10.50 4.99 -14.63
C ARG A 38 -9.61 3.89 -15.20
N ARG A 39 -8.80 4.26 -16.20
CA ARG A 39 -7.75 3.36 -16.71
C ARG A 39 -6.81 2.97 -15.55
N PRO A 40 -6.38 1.70 -15.50
CA PRO A 40 -5.31 1.29 -14.59
C PRO A 40 -4.06 2.14 -14.81
N LEU A 41 -3.33 2.42 -13.73
CA LEU A 41 -2.08 3.18 -13.80
C LEU A 41 -0.89 2.27 -13.51
N GLY A 42 0.03 2.18 -14.46
CA GLY A 42 1.31 1.51 -14.24
C GLY A 42 2.19 2.34 -13.31
N GLY A 43 2.89 1.68 -12.41
CA GLY A 43 3.79 2.36 -11.49
C GLY A 43 4.52 1.40 -10.57
N LYS A 44 5.01 1.98 -9.47
CA LYS A 44 5.77 1.26 -8.46
C LYS A 44 5.12 1.47 -7.10
N LEU A 45 4.98 0.37 -6.36
CA LEU A 45 4.54 0.37 -4.98
C LEU A 45 5.78 0.25 -4.09
N TYR A 46 5.89 1.12 -3.10
CA TYR A 46 6.92 1.11 -2.08
C TYR A 46 6.27 0.81 -0.75
N LEU A 47 6.70 -0.26 -0.09
CA LEU A 47 6.39 -0.51 1.30
C LEU A 47 7.52 0.05 2.14
N THR A 48 7.21 0.98 3.04
CA THR A 48 8.14 1.51 4.03
C THR A 48 7.73 1.02 5.41
N ASP A 49 8.56 1.32 6.42
CA ASP A 49 8.23 1.09 7.83
C ASP A 49 7.07 1.97 8.35
N GLN A 50 6.61 2.94 7.56
CA GLN A 50 5.56 3.90 7.94
C GLN A 50 4.37 3.93 6.98
N ARG A 51 4.58 3.70 5.69
CA ARG A 51 3.57 3.93 4.65
C ARG A 51 3.68 2.91 3.52
N LEU A 52 2.57 2.75 2.82
CA LEU A 52 2.51 2.18 1.50
C LEU A 52 2.34 3.32 0.47
N LEU A 53 3.28 3.43 -0.45
CA LEU A 53 3.35 4.54 -1.41
C LEU A 53 3.24 4.00 -2.83
N PHE A 54 2.24 4.45 -3.59
CA PHE A 54 2.15 4.22 -5.02
C PHE A 54 2.69 5.43 -5.79
N SER A 55 3.63 5.18 -6.68
CA SER A 55 4.18 6.15 -7.61
C SER A 55 3.84 5.75 -9.05
N PRO A 56 2.97 6.50 -9.75
CA PRO A 56 2.72 6.25 -11.17
C PRO A 56 4.00 6.49 -11.98
N HIS A 57 4.11 5.84 -13.14
CA HIS A 57 5.13 6.19 -14.13
C HIS A 57 5.02 7.67 -14.52
N LEU A 58 6.16 8.30 -14.85
CA LEU A 58 6.19 9.74 -15.20
C LEU A 58 5.20 10.11 -16.31
N ILE A 59 5.07 9.28 -17.35
CA ILE A 59 4.13 9.51 -18.44
C ILE A 59 2.68 9.46 -17.94
N ASP A 60 2.35 8.49 -17.08
CA ASP A 60 1.03 8.39 -16.48
C ASP A 60 0.72 9.56 -15.54
N SER A 61 1.72 10.03 -14.79
CA SER A 61 1.60 11.22 -13.93
C SER A 61 1.28 12.48 -14.73
N LEU A 62 1.94 12.69 -15.87
CA LEU A 62 1.65 13.79 -16.80
C LEU A 62 0.23 13.72 -17.39
N LEU A 63 -0.38 12.54 -17.41
CA LEU A 63 -1.73 12.27 -17.91
C LEU A 63 -2.77 12.18 -16.78
N GLY A 64 -2.52 12.86 -15.65
CA GLY A 64 -3.42 12.92 -14.49
C GLY A 64 -3.31 11.74 -13.53
N GLY A 65 -2.18 11.05 -13.53
CA GLY A 65 -1.85 10.01 -12.55
C GLY A 65 -1.40 10.64 -11.23
N GLU A 66 -2.16 10.39 -10.17
CA GLU A 66 -1.86 10.85 -8.82
C GLU A 66 -1.06 9.78 -8.06
N THR A 67 -0.15 10.25 -7.22
CA THR A 67 0.50 9.40 -6.21
C THR A 67 -0.51 9.04 -5.13
N VAL A 68 -0.35 7.87 -4.52
CA VAL A 68 -1.15 7.46 -3.35
C VAL A 68 -0.20 7.18 -2.20
N ALA A 69 -0.55 7.63 -1.01
CA ALA A 69 0.19 7.37 0.21
C ALA A 69 -0.77 6.95 1.31
N ILE A 70 -0.58 5.76 1.86
CA ILE A 70 -1.44 5.15 2.88
C ILE A 70 -0.56 4.85 4.09
N ASP A 71 -0.92 5.31 5.29
CA ASP A 71 -0.21 4.92 6.51
C ASP A 71 -0.41 3.42 6.76
N VAL A 72 0.64 2.68 7.11
CA VAL A 72 0.51 1.23 7.41
C VAL A 72 -0.47 0.96 8.56
N ARG A 73 -0.71 1.95 9.43
CA ARG A 73 -1.70 1.88 10.51
C ARG A 73 -3.14 2.01 10.03
N ASP A 74 -3.35 2.57 8.85
CA ASP A 74 -4.68 2.71 8.24
C ASP A 74 -5.04 1.49 7.38
N ILE A 75 -4.16 0.48 7.28
CA ILE A 75 -4.40 -0.78 6.57
C ILE A 75 -4.86 -1.84 7.57
N ASP A 76 -6.09 -2.33 7.39
CA ASP A 76 -6.68 -3.38 8.23
C ASP A 76 -6.25 -4.78 7.78
N ASP A 77 -6.24 -5.03 6.47
CA ASP A 77 -5.77 -6.30 5.89
C ASP A 77 -5.21 -6.09 4.48
N ALA A 78 -4.33 -7.01 4.09
CA ALA A 78 -3.81 -7.14 2.73
C ALA A 78 -4.02 -8.58 2.28
N ALA A 79 -4.77 -8.79 1.21
CA ALA A 79 -5.14 -10.12 0.75
C ALA A 79 -5.18 -10.20 -0.77
N ARG A 80 -5.26 -11.44 -1.27
CA ARG A 80 -5.62 -11.66 -2.66
C ARG A 80 -7.09 -11.28 -2.86
N ALA A 81 -7.37 -10.54 -3.94
CA ALA A 81 -8.74 -10.22 -4.32
C ALA A 81 -9.53 -11.51 -4.64
N SER A 82 -10.79 -11.56 -4.21
CA SER A 82 -11.64 -12.75 -4.35
C SER A 82 -12.14 -13.01 -5.78
N GLY A 83 -11.84 -12.11 -6.73
CA GLY A 83 -12.41 -12.12 -8.09
C GLY A 83 -13.84 -11.62 -8.15
N GLY A 84 -14.15 -10.82 -9.16
CA GLY A 84 -15.47 -10.23 -9.33
C GLY A 84 -16.36 -11.02 -10.28
N GLU A 85 -17.40 -11.65 -9.75
CA GLU A 85 -18.71 -11.49 -10.38
C GLU A 85 -19.03 -9.97 -10.38
N ASN A 86 -19.43 -9.40 -11.53
CA ASN A 86 -19.80 -7.98 -11.70
C ASN A 86 -18.67 -6.92 -11.71
N GLY A 87 -17.52 -7.19 -12.35
CA GLY A 87 -16.55 -6.12 -12.67
C GLY A 87 -15.62 -5.71 -11.52
N GLY A 88 -15.51 -6.53 -10.48
CA GLY A 88 -14.47 -6.38 -9.45
C GLY A 88 -13.05 -6.64 -9.99
N PRO A 89 -12.01 -6.35 -9.18
CA PRO A 89 -10.62 -6.53 -9.60
C PRO A 89 -10.31 -8.02 -9.90
N PRO A 90 -9.30 -8.31 -10.74
CA PRO A 90 -8.89 -9.68 -11.06
C PRO A 90 -8.55 -10.49 -9.80
N THR A 91 -8.82 -11.80 -9.79
CA THR A 91 -8.49 -12.70 -8.67
C THR A 91 -7.01 -12.70 -8.29
N ASP A 92 -6.11 -12.37 -9.22
CA ASP A 92 -4.67 -12.33 -8.99
C ASP A 92 -4.16 -10.91 -8.70
N SER A 93 -4.97 -10.11 -8.00
CA SER A 93 -4.58 -8.77 -7.55
C SER A 93 -4.49 -8.71 -6.03
N LEU A 94 -3.63 -7.80 -5.56
CA LEU A 94 -3.56 -7.36 -4.18
C LEU A 94 -4.77 -6.48 -3.90
N ARG A 95 -5.48 -6.79 -2.84
CA ARG A 95 -6.54 -5.96 -2.27
C ARG A 95 -6.14 -5.54 -0.86
N LEU A 96 -6.19 -4.25 -0.62
CA LEU A 96 -6.01 -3.65 0.70
C LEU A 96 -7.38 -3.24 1.22
N GLU A 97 -7.68 -3.65 2.44
CA GLU A 97 -8.81 -3.10 3.20
C GLU A 97 -8.25 -2.01 4.11
N LEU A 98 -8.82 -0.81 4.02
CA LEU A 98 -8.45 0.31 4.87
C LEU A 98 -9.36 0.37 6.09
N ALA A 99 -8.85 0.90 7.20
CA ALA A 99 -9.63 1.14 8.42
C ALA A 99 -10.84 2.06 8.22
N SER A 100 -10.87 2.85 7.13
CA SER A 100 -12.02 3.66 6.71
C SER A 100 -13.19 2.82 6.16
N GLY A 101 -12.95 1.55 5.81
CA GLY A 101 -13.87 0.69 5.07
C GLY A 101 -13.75 0.83 3.54
N GLU A 102 -12.84 1.66 3.05
CA GLU A 102 -12.47 1.72 1.64
C GLU A 102 -11.49 0.60 1.28
N SER A 103 -11.38 0.30 -0.02
CA SER A 103 -10.46 -0.72 -0.50
C SER A 103 -9.64 -0.22 -1.68
N GLU A 104 -8.36 -0.54 -1.67
CA GLU A 104 -7.45 -0.26 -2.78
C GLU A 104 -7.01 -1.56 -3.44
N SER A 105 -6.82 -1.55 -4.77
CA SER A 105 -6.50 -2.77 -5.52
C SER A 105 -5.36 -2.57 -6.50
N PHE A 106 -4.41 -3.49 -6.52
CA PHE A 106 -3.21 -3.44 -7.35
C PHE A 106 -2.97 -4.79 -8.01
N VAL A 107 -2.72 -4.82 -9.31
CA VAL A 107 -2.10 -6.01 -9.93
C VAL A 107 -0.61 -5.93 -9.64
N VAL A 108 -0.04 -6.95 -9.02
CA VAL A 108 1.35 -6.98 -8.51
C VAL A 108 2.05 -8.21 -9.07
N ASP A 109 3.28 -8.06 -9.58
CA ASP A 109 4.04 -9.17 -10.17
C ASP A 109 4.39 -10.27 -9.14
N GLU A 110 4.63 -9.89 -7.88
CA GLU A 110 5.03 -10.76 -6.76
C GLU A 110 3.98 -10.78 -5.64
N LEU A 111 2.73 -11.10 -6.00
CA LEU A 111 1.55 -10.94 -5.13
C LEU A 111 1.70 -11.54 -3.71
N GLU A 112 2.14 -12.80 -3.59
CA GLU A 112 2.21 -13.47 -2.29
C GLU A 112 3.31 -12.88 -1.39
N ASP A 113 4.44 -12.48 -1.97
CA ASP A 113 5.49 -11.78 -1.21
C ASP A 113 4.97 -10.41 -0.75
N ALA A 114 4.34 -9.65 -1.65
CA ALA A 114 3.75 -8.36 -1.30
C ALA A 114 2.72 -8.47 -0.16
N ILE A 115 1.82 -9.45 -0.22
CA ILE A 115 0.86 -9.72 0.87
C ILE A 115 1.61 -10.03 2.18
N GLY A 116 2.62 -10.90 2.12
CA GLY A 116 3.39 -11.30 3.29
C GLY A 116 4.16 -10.14 3.94
N GLN A 117 4.82 -9.31 3.14
CA GLN A 117 5.56 -8.14 3.60
C GLN A 117 4.62 -7.09 4.19
N ILE A 118 3.53 -6.76 3.51
CA ILE A 118 2.55 -5.78 4.01
C ILE A 118 1.96 -6.25 5.33
N ARG A 119 1.47 -7.50 5.41
CA ARG A 119 0.93 -8.06 6.67
C ARG A 119 1.94 -8.08 7.81
N SER A 120 3.21 -8.32 7.51
CA SER A 120 4.28 -8.29 8.51
C SER A 120 4.61 -6.87 9.00
N ALA A 121 4.36 -5.86 8.17
CA ALA A 121 4.53 -4.45 8.50
C ALA A 121 3.33 -3.85 9.23
N LEU A 122 2.14 -4.48 9.14
CA LEU A 122 0.96 -4.04 9.87
C LEU A 122 1.23 -4.10 11.38
N PRO A 123 0.75 -3.11 12.15
CA PRO A 123 0.84 -3.19 13.60
C PRO A 123 0.13 -4.46 14.06
N SER A 124 0.83 -5.30 14.82
CA SER A 124 0.26 -6.47 15.48
C SER A 124 -0.99 -6.04 16.24
N SER A 125 -2.17 -6.29 15.66
CA SER A 125 -3.44 -5.98 16.30
C SER A 125 -3.42 -6.66 17.65
N GLY A 126 -3.33 -5.86 18.71
CA GLY A 126 -2.90 -6.33 20.01
C GLY A 126 -3.70 -7.56 20.44
N ALA A 127 -2.98 -8.65 20.70
CA ALA A 127 -3.39 -9.70 21.61
C ALA A 127 -3.63 -9.05 23.00
N SER A 128 -4.76 -8.37 23.14
CA SER A 128 -5.29 -7.83 24.37
C SER A 128 -6.81 -7.90 24.30
N ARG A 129 -7.33 -9.10 24.02
CA ARG A 129 -8.63 -9.49 24.58
C ARG A 129 -8.34 -9.94 26.00
N SER A 130 -8.62 -9.02 26.91
CA SER A 130 -8.65 -9.17 28.35
C SER A 130 -9.22 -10.53 28.74
N ASP A 131 -8.34 -11.40 29.23
CA ASP A 131 -8.68 -12.47 30.14
C ASP A 131 -9.36 -11.81 31.35
N SER A 132 -10.69 -11.84 31.36
CA SER A 132 -11.45 -11.44 32.53
C SER A 132 -11.36 -12.59 33.53
N PRO A 133 -10.67 -12.43 34.67
CA PRO A 133 -10.68 -13.48 35.68
C PRO A 133 -12.12 -13.64 36.15
N ARG A 134 -12.71 -14.80 35.87
CA ARG A 134 -13.95 -15.23 36.53
C ARG A 134 -13.67 -15.22 38.03
N ARG A 135 -14.19 -14.21 38.73
CA ARG A 135 -14.27 -14.21 40.19
C ARG A 135 -15.22 -15.34 40.59
N SER A 136 -14.75 -16.05 41.61
CA SER A 136 -15.29 -17.25 42.24
C SER A 136 -16.71 -17.09 42.78
#